data_AF-A0A388PY38-F1
#
_entry.id   AF-A0A388PY38-F1
#
_cell.length_a   1.000
_cell.length_b   1.000
_cell.length_c   1.000
_cell.angle_alpha   90.00
_cell.angle_beta   90.00
_cell.angle_gamma   90.00
#
_symmetry.space_group_name_H-M   'P 1'
#
loop_
_entity.id
_entity.type
_entity.pdbx_description
1 polymer ?
#
loop_
_entity_poly.entity_id
_entity_poly.type
_entity_poly.pdbx_seq_one_letter_code
_entity_poly.pdbx_strand_id
1 'polypeptide(L)' 'MNILKEIINYKKKNIIFEKKNNKIFLNLKKKSFFKLKLVNNIKKNKISIIAEIKKASPSKGILKKNLTLLV' A
#
# COMPACT_ATOMS: atom_id res chain seq x y z
N MET A 1 -15.41 -19.06 2.03
CA MET A 1 -15.33 -17.60 2.33
C MET A 1 -14.34 -16.96 1.37
N ASN A 2 -14.71 -15.87 0.68
CA ASN A 2 -13.81 -15.21 -0.28
C ASN A 2 -13.18 -13.96 0.35
N ILE A 3 -11.95 -14.11 0.85
CA ILE A 3 -11.22 -13.05 1.56
C ILE A 3 -11.04 -11.78 0.73
N LEU A 4 -10.87 -11.92 -0.59
CA LEU A 4 -10.73 -10.78 -1.50
C LEU A 4 -12.04 -10.00 -1.59
N LYS A 5 -13.19 -10.70 -1.68
CA LYS A 5 -14.51 -10.07 -1.71
C LYS A 5 -14.79 -9.27 -0.43
N GLU A 6 -14.38 -9.79 0.72
CA GLU A 6 -14.49 -9.10 2.01
C GLU A 6 -13.64 -7.83 2.08
N ILE A 7 -12.37 -7.92 1.66
CA ILE A 7 -11.45 -6.77 1.60
C ILE A 7 -12.04 -5.68 0.69
N ILE A 8 -12.58 -6.04 -0.48
CA ILE A 8 -13.19 -5.10 -1.42
C ILE A 8 -14.41 -4.42 -0.78
N ASN A 9 -15.32 -5.20 -0.18
CA ASN A 9 -16.52 -4.67 0.45
C ASN A 9 -16.19 -3.72 1.61
N TYR A 10 -15.20 -4.08 2.43
CA TYR A 10 -14.70 -3.21 3.50
C TYR A 10 -14.13 -1.90 2.96
N LYS A 11 -13.27 -1.96 1.93
CA LYS A 11 -12.68 -0.76 1.30
C LYS A 11 -13.72 0.16 0.68
N LYS A 12 -14.75 -0.39 0.02
CA LYS A 12 -15.87 0.40 -0.53
C LYS A 12 -16.57 1.22 0.56
N LYS A 13 -16.91 0.59 1.69
CA LYS A 13 -17.55 1.27 2.83
C LYS A 13 -16.66 2.39 3.38
N ASN A 14 -15.36 2.14 3.55
CA ASN A 14 -14.42 3.14 4.08
C ASN A 14 -14.27 4.34 3.16
N ILE A 15 -14.17 4.15 1.84
CA ILE A 15 -14.07 5.24 0.87
C ILE A 15 -15.33 6.13 0.94
N ILE A 16 -16.52 5.54 1.01
CA ILE A 16 -17.78 6.30 1.14
C ILE A 16 -17.75 7.14 2.42
N PHE A 17 -17.31 6.56 3.55
CA PHE A 17 -17.18 7.27 4.82
C PHE A 17 -16.15 8.41 4.76
N GLU A 18 -14.97 8.17 4.20
CA GLU A 18 -13.92 9.18 4.09
C GLU A 18 -14.29 10.33 3.14
N LYS A 19 -15.02 10.05 2.06
CA LYS A 19 -15.55 11.06 1.13
C LYS A 19 -16.54 11.98 1.83
N LYS A 20 -17.45 11.42 2.64
CA LYS A 20 -18.39 12.21 3.46
C LYS A 20 -17.66 13.12 4.46
N ASN A 21 -16.48 12.71 4.91
CA ASN A 21 -15.67 13.44 5.90
C ASN A 21 -14.57 14.33 5.29
N ASN A 22 -14.58 14.59 3.97
CA ASN A 22 -13.62 15.44 3.24
C ASN A 22 -12.11 15.11 3.44
N LYS A 23 -11.75 13.93 3.94
CA LYS A 23 -10.35 13.56 4.23
C LYS A 23 -9.52 13.19 2.99
N ILE A 24 -10.17 12.92 1.85
CA ILE A 24 -9.53 12.32 0.65
C ILE A 24 -8.79 13.33 -0.23
N PHE A 25 -9.02 14.64 -0.08
CA PHE A 25 -8.56 15.64 -1.06
C PHE A 25 -7.24 16.35 -0.72
N LEU A 26 -6.57 16.01 0.38
CA LEU A 26 -5.32 16.66 0.76
C LEU A 26 -4.09 15.84 0.31
N ASN A 27 -3.28 16.45 -0.55
CA ASN A 27 -1.92 16.05 -0.96
C ASN A 27 -1.73 14.98 -2.07
N LEU A 28 -2.21 15.25 -3.28
CA LEU A 28 -1.82 14.49 -4.49
C LEU A 28 -0.54 15.00 -5.20
N LYS A 29 0.21 15.96 -4.64
CA LYS A 29 1.27 16.66 -5.40
C LYS A 29 2.66 16.02 -5.40
N LYS A 30 2.99 15.05 -4.54
CA LYS A 30 4.32 14.42 -4.54
C LYS A 30 4.33 13.14 -5.37
N LYS A 31 4.68 13.25 -6.65
CA LYS A 31 5.00 12.08 -7.49
C LYS A 31 6.36 11.54 -7.08
N SER A 32 6.44 10.26 -6.69
CA SER A 32 7.71 9.60 -6.42
C SER A 32 8.35 9.11 -7.73
N PHE A 33 9.69 8.99 -7.76
CA PHE A 33 10.44 8.42 -8.89
C PHE A 33 10.38 6.88 -8.96
N PHE A 34 9.39 6.24 -8.33
CA PHE A 34 9.30 4.78 -8.16
C PHE A 34 9.34 4.05 -9.51
N LYS A 35 8.46 4.43 -10.45
CA LYS A 35 8.40 3.81 -11.79
C LYS A 35 9.71 3.98 -12.56
N LEU A 36 10.29 5.19 -12.53
CA LEU A 36 11.52 5.51 -13.26
C LEU A 36 12.70 4.67 -12.76
N LYS A 37 12.85 4.50 -11.45
CA LYS A 37 13.91 3.68 -10.85
C LYS A 37 13.82 2.21 -11.30
N LEU A 38 12.61 1.62 -11.25
CA LEU A 38 12.37 0.24 -11.69
C LEU A 38 12.67 0.06 -13.18
N VAL A 39 12.12 0.93 -14.04
CA VAL A 39 12.33 0.85 -15.49
C VAL A 39 13.81 0.99 -15.85
N ASN A 40 14.53 1.91 -15.20
CA ASN A 40 15.96 2.10 -15.44
C ASN A 40 16.81 0.90 -15.01
N ASN A 41 16.46 0.24 -13.91
CA ASN A 41 17.16 -0.97 -13.46
C ASN A 41 16.91 -2.15 -14.40
N ILE A 42 15.66 -2.34 -14.85
CA ILE A 42 15.30 -3.37 -15.84
C ILE A 42 16.11 -3.17 -17.12
N LYS A 43 16.15 -1.93 -17.65
CA LYS A 43 16.94 -1.59 -18.86
C LYS A 43 18.44 -1.88 -18.71
N LYS A 44 18.97 -1.78 -17.49
CA LYS A 44 20.39 -2.02 -17.18
C LYS A 44 20.66 -3.48 -16.75
N ASN A 45 19.69 -4.37 -16.90
CA ASN A 45 19.76 -5.76 -16.44
C ASN A 45 20.15 -5.89 -14.95
N LYS A 46 19.66 -4.96 -14.11
CA LYS A 46 19.93 -4.91 -12.67
C LYS A 46 18.73 -5.45 -11.88
N ILE A 47 19.02 -6.20 -10.83
CA ILE A 47 18.03 -6.64 -9.84
C ILE A 47 17.37 -5.41 -9.19
N SER A 48 16.06 -5.46 -9.05
CA SER A 48 15.28 -4.46 -8.32
C SER A 48 14.54 -5.11 -7.17
N ILE A 49 14.61 -4.49 -6.00
CA ILE A 49 13.94 -4.96 -4.79
C ILE A 49 12.84 -3.97 -4.44
N ILE A 50 11.61 -4.47 -4.31
CA ILE A 50 10.50 -3.76 -3.69
C ILE A 50 10.31 -4.39 -2.32
N ALA A 51 10.82 -3.74 -1.28
CA ALA A 51 10.67 -4.21 0.09
C ALA A 51 9.33 -3.72 0.66
N GLU A 52 8.43 -4.67 1.00
CA GLU A 52 7.16 -4.36 1.65
C GLU A 52 7.36 -4.24 3.17
N ILE A 53 6.88 -3.15 3.77
CA ILE A 53 6.76 -3.00 5.23
C ILE A 53 5.33 -3.40 5.62
N LYS A 54 5.17 -4.54 6.32
CA LYS A 54 3.86 -5.11 6.66
C LYS A 54 3.77 -5.54 8.12
N LYS A 55 2.71 -5.12 8.82
CA LYS A 55 2.44 -5.55 10.21
C LYS A 55 1.77 -6.93 10.30
N ALA A 56 0.80 -7.19 9.42
CA ALA A 56 -0.05 -8.38 9.46
C ALA A 56 -0.60 -8.73 8.06
N SER A 57 -1.11 -9.95 7.89
CA SER A 57 -1.83 -10.36 6.68
C SER A 57 -2.97 -11.33 7.00
N PRO A 58 -4.02 -11.41 6.17
CA PRO A 58 -5.13 -12.33 6.40
C PRO A 58 -4.68 -13.80 6.54
N SER A 59 -3.64 -14.19 5.80
CA SER A 59 -3.19 -15.58 5.78
C SER A 59 -2.23 -15.93 6.92
N LYS A 60 -1.48 -14.97 7.48
CA LYS A 60 -0.40 -15.20 8.48
C LYS A 60 -0.65 -14.51 9.83
N GLY A 61 -1.77 -13.79 9.98
CA GLY A 61 -2.05 -13.00 11.18
C GLY A 61 -0.99 -11.91 11.37
N ILE A 62 -0.56 -11.69 12.61
CA ILE A 62 0.44 -10.68 12.98
C ILE A 62 1.84 -11.18 12.60
N LEU A 63 2.50 -10.47 11.67
CA LEU A 63 3.89 -10.74 11.26
C LEU A 63 4.90 -10.04 12.18
N LYS A 64 4.57 -8.83 12.64
CA LYS A 64 5.41 -8.05 13.55
C LYS A 64 4.55 -7.33 14.58
N LYS A 65 4.73 -7.68 15.86
CA LYS A 65 3.95 -7.10 16.98
C LYS A 65 4.22 -5.60 17.11
N ASN A 66 5.49 -5.22 17.20
CA ASN A 66 5.94 -3.82 17.33
C ASN A 66 6.54 -3.36 15.99
N LEU A 67 5.76 -2.59 15.23
CA LEU A 67 6.20 -2.03 13.95
C LEU A 67 6.55 -0.55 14.13
N THR A 68 7.84 -0.24 14.18
CA THR A 68 8.34 1.13 14.12
C THR A 68 8.43 1.56 12.65
N LEU A 69 7.76 2.64 12.30
CA LEU A 69 7.92 3.31 11.00
C LEU A 69 9.01 4.37 11.17
N LEU A 70 10.08 4.27 10.38
CA LEU A 70 11.00 5.40 10.19
C LEU A 70 10.24 6.43 9.34
N VAL A 71 9.77 7.50 9.98
CA VAL A 71 9.08 8.64 9.34
C VAL A 71 10.08 9.76 9.14
#